data_AF-A0A496VS83-F1
#
_entry.id   AF-A0A496VS83-F1
#
_cell.length_a   1.000
_cell.length_b   1.000
_cell.length_c   1.000
_cell.angle_alpha   90.00
_cell.angle_beta   90.00
_cell.angle_gamma   90.00
#
_symmetry.space_group_name_H-M   'P 1'
#
loop_
_entity.id
_entity.type
_entity.pdbx_description
1 polymer ?
#
loop_
_entity_poly.entity_id
_entity_poly.type
_entity_poly.pdbx_seq_one_letter_code
_entity_poly.pdbx_strand_id
1 'polypeptide(L)'
;MSYKQPQPKADQLLGQISQLSREDEKNEILMRRLRNEAESLVNQSGQANDYIALGAIDTVLNNPLRVKETFNQGIEKYPNDSQLQSNYAVSLEKLGFVSEAMDYAQRAYALHQGNLLLLNHLIGHCIQSGHLTAAKHWLAQWQRLQPNEPHGYLGFVEKARELLLQSKVSDEAVAELLQIAYAVLHDNGIYYIPKKELSIEQDECYLTWITYDIEIPRSIEESVDLGVELADRFAQTELGTRLNDKVLVHYTPGLKY
;
A
#
# COMPACT_ATOMS: atom_id res chain seq x y z
N MET A 1 5.53 41.43 7.73
CA MET A 1 6.33 40.18 7.89
C MET A 1 5.49 39.20 8.67
N SER A 2 5.00 38.13 8.02
CA SER A 2 4.19 37.10 8.69
C SER A 2 5.14 36.16 9.43
N TYR A 3 5.09 36.16 10.76
CA TYR A 3 5.80 35.18 11.59
C TYR A 3 5.18 33.80 11.31
N LYS A 4 5.86 32.95 10.53
CA LYS A 4 5.50 31.53 10.45
C LYS A 4 5.75 30.92 11.83
N GLN A 5 4.69 30.46 12.49
CA GLN A 5 4.83 29.66 13.70
C GLN A 5 5.72 28.44 13.39
N PRO A 6 6.59 28.02 14.32
CA PRO A 6 7.41 26.83 14.13
C PRO A 6 6.51 25.60 13.95
N GLN A 7 6.80 24.79 12.94
CA GLN A 7 6.08 23.53 12.71
C GLN A 7 6.16 22.62 13.95
N PRO A 8 5.08 21.92 14.32
CA PRO A 8 5.10 20.88 15.34
C PRO A 8 6.26 19.89 15.10
N LYS A 9 6.89 19.41 16.17
CA LYS A 9 8.03 18.49 16.07
C LYS A 9 7.70 17.21 15.30
N ALA A 10 6.49 16.67 15.48
CA ALA A 10 6.01 15.51 14.74
C ALA A 10 5.99 15.76 13.22
N ASP A 11 5.54 16.94 12.79
CA ASP A 11 5.49 17.30 11.37
C ASP A 11 6.90 17.46 10.78
N GLN A 12 7.84 17.99 11.57
CA GLN A 12 9.26 18.06 11.17
C GLN A 12 9.85 16.67 11.01
N LEU A 13 9.57 15.77 11.96
CA LEU A 13 10.05 14.40 11.93
C LEU A 13 9.45 13.61 10.76
N LEU A 14 8.15 13.78 10.48
CA LEU A 14 7.49 13.21 9.31
C LEU A 14 8.13 13.70 8.01
N GLY A 15 8.47 14.99 7.92
CA GLY A 15 9.18 15.55 6.78
C GLY A 15 10.59 14.95 6.60
N GLN A 16 11.29 14.63 7.68
CA GLN A 16 12.57 13.91 7.61
C GLN A 16 12.37 12.47 7.12
N ILE A 17 11.40 11.75 7.69
CA ILE A 17 11.09 10.36 7.31
C ILE A 17 10.71 10.28 5.83
N SER A 18 9.91 11.21 5.32
CA SER A 18 9.49 11.22 3.91
C SER A 18 10.62 11.54 2.92
N GLN A 19 11.75 12.04 3.41
CA GLN A 19 12.92 12.39 2.60
C GLN A 19 14.05 11.37 2.71
N LEU A 20 13.88 10.30 3.51
CA LEU A 20 14.87 9.25 3.62
C LEU A 20 15.13 8.62 2.26
N SER A 21 16.41 8.55 1.88
CA SER A 21 16.85 7.76 0.75
C SER A 21 16.96 6.29 1.13
N ARG A 22 17.05 5.40 0.14
CA ARG A 22 17.30 3.96 0.37
C ARG A 22 18.61 3.72 1.16
N GLU A 23 19.58 4.61 1.07
CA GLU A 23 20.82 4.52 1.86
C GLU A 23 20.63 4.97 3.32
N ASP A 24 19.75 5.95 3.56
CA ASP A 24 19.42 6.38 4.92
C ASP A 24 18.68 5.27 5.68
N GLU A 25 17.81 4.52 4.99
CA GLU A 25 17.07 3.38 5.56
C GLU A 25 18.02 2.28 6.09
N LYS A 26 19.22 2.13 5.48
CA LYS A 26 20.26 1.19 5.92
C LYS A 26 21.09 1.70 7.11
N ASN A 27 21.02 2.99 7.41
CA ASN A 27 21.80 3.59 8.49
C ASN A 27 21.14 3.33 9.86
N GLU A 28 21.53 2.23 10.51
CA GLU A 28 20.97 1.81 11.80
C GLU A 28 21.03 2.91 12.88
N ILE A 29 22.08 3.73 12.90
CA ILE A 29 22.24 4.81 13.89
C ILE A 29 21.22 5.90 13.63
N LEU A 30 21.06 6.32 12.37
CA LEU A 30 20.07 7.31 11.97
C LEU A 30 18.66 6.80 12.27
N MET A 31 18.35 5.57 11.85
CA MET A 31 17.02 4.97 12.03
C MET A 31 16.67 4.81 13.51
N ARG A 32 17.61 4.35 14.34
CA ARG A 32 17.41 4.27 15.80
C ARG A 32 17.20 5.64 16.42
N ARG A 33 17.92 6.67 15.99
CA ARG A 33 17.74 8.05 16.47
C ARG A 33 16.34 8.56 16.14
N LEU A 34 15.92 8.47 14.88
CA LEU A 34 14.60 8.94 14.42
C LEU A 34 13.48 8.20 15.15
N ARG A 35 13.63 6.88 15.35
CA ARG A 35 12.67 6.08 16.10
C ARG A 35 12.55 6.52 17.56
N ASN A 36 13.69 6.70 18.25
CA ASN A 36 13.70 7.16 19.64
C ASN A 36 13.07 8.56 19.79
N GLU A 37 13.29 9.43 18.80
CA GLU A 37 12.67 10.76 18.77
C GLU A 37 11.15 10.65 18.62
N ALA A 38 10.66 9.84 17.69
CA ALA A 38 9.21 9.59 17.52
C ALA A 38 8.58 8.99 18.78
N GLU A 39 9.22 8.00 19.39
CA GLU A 39 8.76 7.36 20.63
C GLU A 39 8.73 8.36 21.80
N SER A 40 9.72 9.26 21.88
CA SER A 40 9.72 10.34 22.86
C SER A 40 8.55 11.31 22.68
N LEU A 41 8.13 11.60 21.44
CA LEU A 41 6.97 12.47 21.18
C LEU A 41 5.67 11.80 21.68
N VAL A 42 5.49 10.51 21.38
CA VAL A 42 4.33 9.74 21.87
C VAL A 42 4.27 9.75 23.40
N ASN A 43 5.41 9.60 24.08
CA ASN A 43 5.49 9.59 25.54
C ASN A 43 5.26 10.99 26.18
N GLN A 44 5.58 12.07 25.46
CA GLN A 44 5.47 13.44 25.99
C GLN A 44 4.10 14.05 25.74
N SER A 45 3.61 13.99 24.51
CA SER A 45 2.34 14.61 24.10
C SER A 45 1.29 13.58 23.70
N GLY A 46 1.69 12.51 23.03
CA GLY A 46 0.79 11.45 22.61
C GLY A 46 -0.34 11.95 21.72
N GLN A 47 -0.09 12.97 20.89
CA GLN A 47 -1.02 13.50 19.89
C GLN A 47 -1.09 12.57 18.67
N ALA A 48 -2.14 12.71 17.84
CA ALA A 48 -2.32 11.87 16.65
C ALA A 48 -1.07 11.84 15.74
N ASN A 49 -0.48 13.00 15.44
CA ASN A 49 0.73 13.09 14.60
C ASN A 49 1.96 12.41 15.22
N ASP A 50 2.02 12.27 16.55
CA ASP A 50 3.13 11.56 17.21
C ASP A 50 3.05 10.05 16.90
N TYR A 51 1.85 9.46 16.93
CA TYR A 51 1.63 8.08 16.51
C TYR A 51 1.88 7.89 15.01
N ILE A 52 1.51 8.88 14.18
CA ILE A 52 1.81 8.84 12.73
C ILE A 52 3.32 8.80 12.51
N ALA A 53 4.08 9.65 13.20
CA ALA A 53 5.55 9.68 13.09
C ALA A 53 6.18 8.36 13.54
N LEU A 54 5.74 7.81 14.67
CA LEU A 54 6.25 6.53 15.18
C LEU A 54 5.86 5.35 14.27
N GLY A 55 4.63 5.32 13.77
CA GLY A 55 4.17 4.30 12.84
C GLY A 55 4.89 4.37 11.49
N ALA A 56 5.16 5.58 10.98
CA ALA A 56 5.91 5.78 9.74
C ALA A 56 7.35 5.27 9.85
N ILE A 57 8.06 5.55 10.95
CA ILE A 57 9.42 5.04 11.15
C ILE A 57 9.43 3.52 11.38
N ASP A 58 8.48 2.96 12.13
CA ASP A 58 8.37 1.51 12.33
C ASP A 58 8.00 0.77 11.02
N THR A 59 7.34 1.46 10.07
CA THR A 59 7.10 0.95 8.70
C THR A 59 8.39 0.83 7.91
N VAL A 60 9.21 1.88 7.91
CA VAL A 60 10.53 1.87 7.23
C VAL A 60 11.45 0.82 7.86
N LEU A 61 11.37 0.65 9.19
CA LEU A 61 12.10 -0.39 9.93
C LEU A 61 11.55 -1.80 9.73
N ASN A 62 10.58 -1.99 8.84
CA ASN A 62 10.03 -3.30 8.50
C ASN A 62 9.48 -4.06 9.73
N ASN A 63 8.82 -3.34 10.66
CA ASN A 63 8.31 -3.93 11.90
C ASN A 63 6.77 -3.92 11.93
N PRO A 64 6.11 -4.89 11.29
CA PRO A 64 4.65 -4.90 11.14
C PRO A 64 3.92 -4.97 12.47
N LEU A 65 4.46 -5.67 13.47
CA LEU A 65 3.87 -5.76 14.81
C LEU A 65 3.82 -4.39 15.47
N ARG A 66 4.95 -3.66 15.50
CA ARG A 66 5.00 -2.32 16.09
C ARG A 66 4.16 -1.30 15.33
N VAL A 67 4.08 -1.41 14.00
CA VAL A 67 3.19 -0.58 13.19
C VAL A 67 1.74 -0.77 13.62
N LYS A 68 1.28 -2.03 13.70
CA LYS A 68 -0.09 -2.35 14.13
C LYS A 68 -0.36 -1.85 15.55
N GLU A 69 0.55 -2.11 16.50
CA GLU A 69 0.44 -1.64 17.89
C GLU A 69 0.34 -0.11 17.97
N THR A 70 1.25 0.61 17.32
CA THR A 70 1.32 2.08 17.37
C THR A 70 0.08 2.73 16.77
N PHE A 71 -0.33 2.31 15.57
CA PHE A 71 -1.51 2.89 14.94
C PHE A 71 -2.80 2.51 15.66
N ASN A 72 -2.94 1.29 16.19
CA ASN A 72 -4.11 0.92 16.96
C ASN A 72 -4.22 1.76 18.25
N GLN A 73 -3.12 1.95 18.99
CA GLN A 73 -3.11 2.83 20.17
C GLN A 73 -3.50 4.28 19.82
N GLY A 74 -3.00 4.79 18.70
CA GLY A 74 -3.39 6.11 18.21
C GLY A 74 -4.87 6.17 17.86
N ILE A 75 -5.40 5.19 17.12
CA ILE A 75 -6.79 5.16 16.65
C ILE A 75 -7.77 4.98 17.81
N GLU A 76 -7.40 4.25 18.85
CA GLU A 76 -8.18 4.15 20.08
C GLU A 76 -8.34 5.52 20.77
N LYS A 77 -7.28 6.34 20.77
CA LYS A 77 -7.30 7.70 21.36
C LYS A 77 -7.95 8.73 20.44
N TYR A 78 -7.79 8.58 19.14
CA TYR A 78 -8.23 9.52 18.11
C TYR A 78 -9.04 8.82 17.01
N PRO A 79 -10.20 8.21 17.35
CA PRO A 79 -10.95 7.38 16.40
C PRO A 79 -11.50 8.15 15.20
N ASN A 80 -11.67 9.46 15.33
CA ASN A 80 -12.18 10.35 14.29
C ASN A 80 -11.07 11.08 13.52
N ASP A 81 -9.80 10.76 13.75
CA ASP A 81 -8.70 11.34 13.00
C ASP A 81 -8.48 10.59 11.68
N SER A 82 -8.91 11.19 10.58
CA SER A 82 -8.78 10.59 9.25
C SER A 82 -7.34 10.50 8.76
N GLN A 83 -6.47 11.43 9.18
CA GLN A 83 -5.08 11.43 8.77
C GLN A 83 -4.35 10.24 9.40
N LEU A 84 -4.63 9.95 10.68
CA LEU A 84 -4.09 8.78 11.36
C LEU A 84 -4.53 7.48 10.68
N GLN A 85 -5.81 7.33 10.36
CA GLN A 85 -6.31 6.15 9.66
C GLN A 85 -5.73 6.01 8.24
N SER A 86 -5.60 7.13 7.51
CA SER A 86 -4.99 7.11 6.17
C SER A 86 -3.51 6.76 6.21
N ASN A 87 -2.74 7.23 7.20
CA ASN A 87 -1.32 6.86 7.33
C ASN A 87 -1.15 5.41 7.76
N TYR A 88 -2.08 4.87 8.55
CA TYR A 88 -2.08 3.45 8.86
C TYR A 88 -2.33 2.61 7.60
N ALA A 89 -3.30 3.00 6.76
CA ALA A 89 -3.56 2.35 5.48
C ALA A 89 -2.31 2.34 4.58
N VAL A 90 -1.63 3.48 4.43
CA VAL A 90 -0.36 3.58 3.69
C VAL A 90 0.71 2.65 4.27
N SER A 91 0.83 2.58 5.60
CA SER A 91 1.81 1.72 6.28
C SER A 91 1.52 0.23 6.08
N LEU A 92 0.25 -0.18 6.20
CA LEU A 92 -0.21 -1.53 5.94
C LEU A 92 0.04 -1.93 4.49
N GLU A 93 -0.24 -1.05 3.54
CA GLU A 93 -0.02 -1.29 2.11
C GLU A 93 1.47 -1.48 1.78
N LYS A 94 2.34 -0.68 2.40
CA LYS A 94 3.81 -0.82 2.29
C LYS A 94 4.32 -2.11 2.92
N LEU A 95 3.60 -2.64 3.91
CA LEU A 95 3.93 -3.90 4.59
C LEU A 95 3.25 -5.14 3.97
N GLY A 96 2.54 -4.98 2.84
CA GLY A 96 1.86 -6.07 2.14
C GLY A 96 0.50 -6.48 2.73
N PHE A 97 -0.04 -5.76 3.71
CA PHE A 97 -1.38 -6.01 4.26
C PHE A 97 -2.46 -5.24 3.46
N VAL A 98 -2.54 -5.51 2.14
CA VAL A 98 -3.31 -4.68 1.20
C VAL A 98 -4.83 -4.67 1.46
N SER A 99 -5.41 -5.77 1.95
CA SER A 99 -6.83 -5.83 2.31
C SER A 99 -7.14 -4.95 3.53
N GLU A 100 -6.36 -5.08 4.61
CA GLU A 100 -6.49 -4.22 5.80
C GLU A 100 -6.26 -2.74 5.44
N ALA A 101 -5.30 -2.45 4.55
CA ALA A 101 -5.03 -1.09 4.09
C ALA A 101 -6.27 -0.45 3.44
N MET A 102 -6.98 -1.18 2.56
CA MET A 102 -8.20 -0.69 1.93
C MET A 102 -9.28 -0.35 2.97
N ASP A 103 -9.48 -1.20 3.98
CA ASP A 103 -10.48 -0.98 5.02
C ASP A 103 -10.20 0.32 5.80
N TYR A 104 -8.95 0.55 6.22
CA TYR A 104 -8.58 1.79 6.92
C TYR A 104 -8.66 3.03 6.02
N ALA A 105 -8.33 2.91 4.74
CA ALA A 105 -8.49 4.00 3.78
C ALA A 105 -9.97 4.38 3.57
N GLN A 106 -10.85 3.39 3.51
CA GLN A 106 -12.29 3.62 3.37
C GLN A 106 -12.84 4.33 4.61
N ARG A 107 -12.43 3.91 5.81
CA ARG A 107 -12.82 4.56 7.05
C ARG A 107 -12.27 6.00 7.13
N ALA A 108 -11.02 6.23 6.73
CA ALA A 108 -10.43 7.56 6.67
C ALA A 108 -11.24 8.50 5.77
N TYR A 109 -11.60 8.06 4.56
CA TYR A 109 -12.44 8.85 3.65
C TYR A 109 -13.85 9.06 4.19
N ALA A 110 -14.44 8.06 4.85
CA ALA A 110 -15.78 8.17 5.45
C ALA A 110 -15.86 9.25 6.53
N LEU A 111 -14.78 9.48 7.29
CA LEU A 111 -14.70 10.54 8.29
C LEU A 111 -14.71 11.95 7.66
N HIS A 112 -14.16 12.11 6.45
CA HIS A 112 -14.07 13.41 5.77
C HIS A 112 -14.37 13.27 4.27
N GLN A 113 -15.64 12.98 3.96
CA GLN A 113 -16.10 12.86 2.58
C GLN A 113 -15.86 14.15 1.78
N GLY A 114 -15.44 14.00 0.52
CA GLY A 114 -15.09 15.13 -0.34
C GLY A 114 -13.62 15.58 -0.22
N ASN A 115 -12.85 15.07 0.74
CA ASN A 115 -11.40 15.28 0.76
C ASN A 115 -10.74 14.52 -0.40
N LEU A 116 -10.17 15.25 -1.37
CA LEU A 116 -9.56 14.67 -2.57
C LEU A 116 -8.32 13.84 -2.27
N LEU A 117 -7.51 14.21 -1.27
CA LEU A 117 -6.32 13.44 -0.91
C LEU A 117 -6.71 12.05 -0.37
N LEU A 118 -7.69 12.00 0.54
CA LEU A 118 -8.18 10.74 1.08
C LEU A 118 -8.88 9.90 0.01
N LEU A 119 -9.60 10.53 -0.92
CA LEU A 119 -10.21 9.84 -2.05
C LEU A 119 -9.15 9.24 -2.99
N ASN A 120 -8.08 9.97 -3.29
CA ASN A 120 -6.95 9.48 -4.09
C ASN A 120 -6.30 8.26 -3.40
N HIS A 121 -6.04 8.33 -2.09
CA HIS A 121 -5.50 7.19 -1.34
C HIS A 121 -6.44 5.98 -1.41
N LEU A 122 -7.75 6.17 -1.17
CA LEU A 122 -8.73 5.08 -1.25
C LEU A 122 -8.75 4.43 -2.65
N ILE A 123 -8.74 5.22 -3.72
CA ILE A 123 -8.66 4.71 -5.10
C ILE A 123 -7.39 3.88 -5.29
N GLY A 124 -6.24 4.39 -4.84
CA GLY A 124 -4.97 3.67 -4.89
C GLY A 124 -5.03 2.34 -4.15
N HIS A 125 -5.53 2.33 -2.90
CA HIS A 125 -5.64 1.10 -2.10
C HIS A 125 -6.62 0.09 -2.70
N CYS A 126 -7.73 0.52 -3.31
CA CYS A 126 -8.61 -0.39 -4.06
C CYS A 126 -7.86 -1.05 -5.23
N ILE A 127 -7.05 -0.29 -5.97
CA ILE A 127 -6.26 -0.83 -7.09
C ILE A 127 -5.21 -1.83 -6.58
N GLN A 128 -4.44 -1.46 -5.56
CA GLN A 128 -3.36 -2.29 -5.01
C GLN A 128 -3.86 -3.57 -4.32
N SER A 129 -5.13 -3.62 -3.92
CA SER A 129 -5.76 -4.80 -3.31
C SER A 129 -6.59 -5.62 -4.32
N GLY A 130 -6.58 -5.28 -5.61
CA GLY A 130 -7.31 -6.01 -6.64
C GLY A 130 -8.79 -5.64 -6.81
N HIS A 131 -9.29 -4.68 -6.02
CA HIS A 131 -10.70 -4.25 -6.02
C HIS A 131 -10.98 -3.19 -7.09
N LEU A 132 -10.80 -3.55 -8.38
CA LEU A 132 -10.95 -2.62 -9.51
C LEU A 132 -12.40 -2.12 -9.71
N THR A 133 -13.40 -2.90 -9.31
CA THR A 133 -14.80 -2.47 -9.32
C THR A 133 -15.04 -1.38 -8.26
N ALA A 134 -14.49 -1.56 -7.06
CA ALA A 134 -14.51 -0.52 -6.03
C ALA A 134 -13.73 0.72 -6.46
N ALA A 135 -12.54 0.55 -7.06
CA ALA A 135 -11.76 1.65 -7.62
C ALA A 135 -12.57 2.45 -8.66
N LYS A 136 -13.29 1.78 -9.58
CA LYS A 136 -14.15 2.45 -10.57
C LYS A 136 -15.29 3.23 -9.92
N HIS A 137 -15.89 2.70 -8.85
CA HIS A 137 -16.90 3.42 -8.08
C HIS A 137 -16.34 4.73 -7.52
N TRP A 138 -15.18 4.69 -6.86
CA TRP A 138 -14.54 5.86 -6.28
C TRP A 138 -14.01 6.85 -7.32
N LEU A 139 -13.55 6.37 -8.47
CA LEU A 139 -13.20 7.22 -9.61
C LEU A 139 -14.40 8.01 -10.15
N ALA A 140 -15.61 7.43 -10.13
CA ALA A 140 -16.81 8.18 -10.47
C ALA A 140 -17.09 9.31 -9.46
N GLN A 141 -16.80 9.07 -8.18
CA GLN A 141 -16.88 10.11 -7.15
C GLN A 141 -15.82 11.19 -7.36
N TRP A 142 -14.59 10.82 -7.72
CA TRP A 142 -13.54 11.77 -8.10
C TRP A 142 -14.00 12.68 -9.23
N GLN A 143 -14.52 12.10 -10.32
CA GLN A 143 -15.00 12.85 -11.48
C GLN A 143 -16.13 13.84 -11.13
N ARG A 144 -16.98 13.53 -10.14
CA ARG A 144 -17.99 14.48 -9.65
C ARG A 144 -17.37 15.67 -8.91
N LEU A 145 -16.33 15.42 -8.11
CA LEU A 145 -15.64 16.45 -7.34
C LEU A 145 -14.65 17.26 -8.18
N GLN A 146 -14.09 16.65 -9.23
CA GLN A 146 -13.10 17.22 -10.16
C GLN A 146 -13.48 16.96 -11.63
N PRO A 147 -14.55 17.59 -12.17
CA PRO A 147 -15.04 17.29 -13.52
C PRO A 147 -14.05 17.57 -14.65
N ASN A 148 -13.12 18.50 -14.44
CA ASN A 148 -12.15 18.95 -15.44
C ASN A 148 -10.76 18.33 -15.25
N GLU A 149 -10.58 17.50 -14.23
CA GLU A 149 -9.29 16.90 -13.89
C GLU A 149 -9.50 15.39 -13.66
N PRO A 150 -9.52 14.59 -14.75
CA PRO A 150 -9.71 13.16 -14.64
C PRO A 150 -8.54 12.55 -13.88
N HIS A 151 -8.83 11.61 -12.99
CA HIS A 151 -7.82 10.92 -12.21
C HIS A 151 -6.89 10.10 -13.12
N GLY A 152 -5.59 10.09 -12.83
CA GLY A 152 -4.58 9.38 -13.63
C GLY A 152 -4.82 7.87 -13.82
N TYR A 153 -5.56 7.21 -12.91
CA TYR A 153 -5.86 5.77 -13.01
C TYR A 153 -7.14 5.47 -13.79
N LEU A 154 -7.92 6.47 -14.21
CA LEU A 154 -9.23 6.25 -14.84
C LEU A 154 -9.13 5.31 -16.06
N GLY A 155 -8.22 5.61 -16.99
CA GLY A 155 -8.04 4.80 -18.20
C GLY A 155 -7.51 3.39 -17.94
N PHE A 156 -6.63 3.23 -16.94
CA PHE A 156 -6.13 1.91 -16.53
C PHE A 156 -7.27 1.07 -15.94
N VAL A 157 -7.99 1.60 -14.94
CA VAL A 157 -9.06 0.87 -14.24
C VAL A 157 -10.19 0.49 -15.20
N GLU A 158 -10.55 1.36 -16.15
CA GLU A 158 -11.56 1.04 -17.15
C GLU A 158 -11.18 -0.18 -17.99
N LYS A 159 -9.96 -0.20 -18.54
CA LYS A 159 -9.46 -1.31 -19.36
C LYS A 159 -9.29 -2.59 -18.55
N ALA A 160 -8.67 -2.50 -17.38
CA ALA A 160 -8.42 -3.64 -16.52
C ALA A 160 -9.74 -4.30 -16.07
N ARG A 161 -10.73 -3.49 -15.66
CA ARG A 161 -12.05 -4.01 -15.27
C ARG A 161 -12.82 -4.61 -16.46
N GLU A 162 -12.73 -4.02 -17.65
CA GLU A 162 -13.33 -4.60 -18.86
C GLU A 162 -12.76 -5.99 -19.14
N LEU A 163 -11.44 -6.17 -19.06
CA LEU A 163 -10.77 -7.45 -19.22
C LEU A 163 -11.26 -8.50 -18.21
N LEU A 164 -11.33 -8.15 -16.92
CA LEU A 164 -11.79 -9.04 -15.86
C LEU A 164 -13.26 -9.44 -16.08
N LEU A 165 -14.13 -8.49 -16.43
CA LEU A 165 -15.55 -8.76 -16.69
C LEU A 165 -15.77 -9.69 -17.88
N GLN A 166 -15.08 -9.46 -19.00
CA GLN A 166 -15.16 -10.32 -20.18
C GLN A 166 -14.71 -11.75 -19.86
N SER A 167 -13.76 -11.88 -18.94
CA SER A 167 -13.18 -13.16 -18.51
C SER A 167 -13.88 -13.76 -17.30
N LYS A 168 -14.93 -13.11 -16.78
CA LYS A 168 -15.69 -13.50 -15.57
C LYS A 168 -14.83 -13.66 -14.32
N VAL A 169 -13.74 -12.90 -14.24
CA VAL A 169 -12.88 -12.83 -13.07
C VAL A 169 -13.44 -11.78 -12.10
N SER A 170 -13.58 -12.13 -10.83
CA SER A 170 -14.09 -11.22 -9.81
C SER A 170 -12.96 -10.51 -9.06
N ASP A 171 -13.26 -9.34 -8.49
CA ASP A 171 -12.33 -8.60 -7.63
C ASP A 171 -11.84 -9.48 -6.46
N GLU A 172 -12.71 -10.33 -5.90
CA GLU A 172 -12.37 -11.24 -4.80
C GLU A 172 -11.34 -12.29 -5.22
N ALA A 173 -11.40 -12.80 -6.45
CA ALA A 173 -10.40 -13.74 -6.96
C ALA A 173 -9.03 -13.06 -7.12
N VAL A 174 -9.01 -11.80 -7.55
CA VAL A 174 -7.77 -11.01 -7.64
C VAL A 174 -7.21 -10.71 -6.26
N ALA A 175 -8.07 -10.28 -5.32
CA ALA A 175 -7.67 -10.00 -3.95
C ALA A 175 -7.11 -11.24 -3.23
N GLU A 176 -7.70 -12.41 -3.46
CA GLU A 176 -7.22 -13.69 -2.89
C GLU A 176 -5.85 -14.08 -3.46
N LEU A 177 -5.62 -13.91 -4.77
CA LEU A 177 -4.28 -14.10 -5.36
C LEU A 177 -3.25 -13.17 -4.72
N LEU A 178 -3.58 -11.88 -4.58
CA LEU A 178 -2.67 -10.92 -3.95
C LEU A 178 -2.40 -11.27 -2.49
N GLN A 179 -3.40 -11.74 -1.75
CA GLN A 179 -3.22 -12.21 -0.38
C GLN A 179 -2.25 -13.40 -0.30
N ILE A 180 -2.36 -14.37 -1.21
CA ILE A 180 -1.39 -15.48 -1.31
C ILE A 180 0.01 -14.95 -1.63
N ALA A 181 0.12 -14.01 -2.58
CA ALA A 181 1.39 -13.42 -2.97
C ALA A 181 2.07 -12.67 -1.81
N TYR A 182 1.34 -11.88 -1.02
CA TYR A 182 1.94 -11.23 0.14
C TYR A 182 2.23 -12.22 1.27
N ALA A 183 1.45 -13.29 1.43
CA ALA A 183 1.72 -14.34 2.42
C ALA A 183 3.05 -15.07 2.15
N VAL A 184 3.37 -15.37 0.88
CA VAL A 184 4.69 -15.92 0.50
C VAL A 184 5.82 -15.00 0.95
N LEU A 185 5.67 -13.68 0.74
CA LEU A 185 6.67 -12.70 1.17
C LEU A 185 6.79 -12.65 2.70
N HIS A 186 5.67 -12.62 3.43
CA HIS A 186 5.64 -12.55 4.89
C HIS A 186 6.26 -13.78 5.55
N ASP A 187 5.98 -14.97 5.03
CA ASP A 187 6.55 -16.24 5.51
C ASP A 187 8.07 -16.30 5.29
N ASN A 188 8.57 -15.56 4.30
CA ASN A 188 9.99 -15.39 4.00
C ASN A 188 10.61 -14.12 4.64
N GLY A 189 9.90 -13.50 5.60
CA GLY A 189 10.37 -12.35 6.37
C GLY A 189 10.45 -11.03 5.60
N ILE A 190 9.80 -10.94 4.44
CA ILE A 190 9.76 -9.75 3.59
C ILE A 190 8.41 -9.05 3.82
N TYR A 191 8.42 -7.90 4.48
CA TYR A 191 7.19 -7.10 4.67
C TYR A 191 7.27 -5.78 3.92
N TYR A 192 8.40 -5.08 3.97
CA TYR A 192 8.58 -3.78 3.32
C TYR A 192 8.72 -3.93 1.81
N ILE A 193 7.75 -3.39 1.10
CA ILE A 193 7.61 -3.48 -0.35
C ILE A 193 7.71 -2.07 -0.91
N PRO A 194 8.91 -1.66 -1.37
CA PRO A 194 9.20 -0.28 -1.69
C PRO A 194 8.51 0.19 -2.97
N LYS A 195 8.19 -0.74 -3.88
CA LYS A 195 7.64 -0.41 -5.19
C LYS A 195 6.73 -1.53 -5.69
N LYS A 196 5.61 -1.12 -6.27
CA LYS A 196 4.63 -1.98 -6.93
C LYS A 196 4.22 -1.32 -8.24
N GLU A 197 4.24 -2.07 -9.32
CA GLU A 197 3.77 -1.62 -10.62
C GLU A 197 2.61 -2.50 -11.07
N LEU A 198 1.58 -1.86 -11.61
CA LEU A 198 0.48 -2.55 -12.27
C LEU A 198 0.49 -2.15 -13.73
N SER A 199 0.38 -3.16 -14.59
CA SER A 199 0.35 -2.99 -16.04
C SER A 199 -0.74 -3.87 -16.65
N ILE A 200 -1.14 -3.53 -17.86
CA ILE A 200 -1.92 -4.43 -18.72
C ILE A 200 -0.99 -4.81 -19.86
N GLU A 201 -0.73 -6.09 -20.01
CA GLU A 201 0.17 -6.64 -21.01
C GLU A 201 -0.61 -7.40 -22.08
N GLN A 202 0.01 -7.54 -23.24
CA GLN A 202 -0.54 -8.29 -24.37
C GLN A 202 0.58 -9.02 -25.10
N ASP A 203 0.37 -10.30 -25.41
CA ASP A 203 1.30 -11.08 -26.23
C ASP A 203 1.03 -10.96 -27.74
N GLU A 204 1.87 -11.62 -28.54
CA GLU A 204 1.75 -11.68 -30.00
C GLU A 204 0.47 -12.40 -30.48
N CYS A 205 -0.17 -13.18 -29.61
CA CYS A 205 -1.42 -13.91 -29.86
C CYS A 205 -2.66 -13.13 -29.39
N TYR A 206 -2.51 -11.85 -29.03
CA TYR A 206 -3.55 -10.96 -28.51
C TYR A 206 -4.16 -11.40 -27.16
N LEU A 207 -3.51 -12.30 -26.43
CA LEU A 207 -3.89 -12.58 -25.05
C LEU A 207 -3.49 -11.39 -24.18
N THR A 208 -4.47 -10.83 -23.48
CA THR A 208 -4.28 -9.72 -22.55
C THR A 208 -4.46 -10.19 -21.12
N TRP A 209 -3.60 -9.71 -20.22
CA TRP A 209 -3.65 -9.95 -18.78
C TRP A 209 -3.20 -8.70 -18.00
N ILE A 210 -3.49 -8.68 -16.70
CA ILE A 210 -3.01 -7.68 -15.74
C ILE A 210 -1.79 -8.26 -15.02
N THR A 211 -0.71 -7.51 -14.92
CA THR A 211 0.47 -7.89 -14.13
C THR A 211 0.54 -7.03 -12.88
N TYR A 212 0.81 -7.67 -11.75
CA TYR A 212 1.23 -7.03 -10.51
C TYR A 212 2.71 -7.35 -10.29
N ASP A 213 3.58 -6.38 -10.58
CA ASP A 213 5.01 -6.49 -10.35
C ASP A 213 5.34 -5.94 -8.96
N ILE A 214 5.82 -6.82 -8.08
CA ILE A 214 6.18 -6.50 -6.70
C ILE A 214 7.70 -6.50 -6.59
N GLU A 215 8.30 -5.33 -6.38
CA GLU A 215 9.74 -5.20 -6.18
C GLU A 215 10.12 -5.68 -4.77
N ILE A 216 11.03 -6.65 -4.68
CA ILE A 216 11.47 -7.23 -3.41
C ILE A 216 12.98 -7.04 -3.17
N PRO A 217 13.44 -6.84 -1.92
CA PRO A 217 14.85 -6.57 -1.61
C PRO A 217 15.70 -7.86 -1.61
N ARG A 218 15.60 -8.65 -2.67
CA ARG A 218 16.19 -9.98 -2.83
C ARG A 218 16.94 -10.09 -4.16
N SER A 219 17.82 -11.09 -4.28
CA SER A 219 18.51 -11.38 -5.54
C SER A 219 17.52 -11.88 -6.59
N ILE A 220 17.96 -11.95 -7.85
CA ILE A 220 17.18 -12.58 -8.93
C ILE A 220 16.85 -14.04 -8.55
N GLU A 221 17.83 -14.80 -8.08
CA GLU A 221 17.65 -16.22 -7.68
C GLU A 221 16.61 -16.36 -6.58
N GLU A 222 16.74 -15.59 -5.50
CA GLU A 222 15.75 -15.57 -4.41
C GLU A 222 14.35 -15.15 -4.90
N SER A 223 14.26 -14.24 -5.88
CA SER A 223 12.98 -13.81 -6.45
C SER A 223 12.33 -14.91 -7.28
N VAL A 224 13.13 -15.69 -8.01
CA VAL A 224 12.65 -16.87 -8.75
C VAL A 224 12.14 -17.93 -7.79
N ASP A 225 12.88 -18.23 -6.72
CA ASP A 225 12.45 -19.21 -5.71
C ASP A 225 11.10 -18.84 -5.08
N LEU A 226 10.92 -17.55 -4.73
CA LEU A 226 9.63 -17.04 -4.24
C LEU A 226 8.52 -17.15 -5.29
N GLY A 227 8.85 -16.91 -6.57
CA GLY A 227 7.91 -17.08 -7.68
C GLY A 227 7.45 -18.53 -7.85
N VAL A 228 8.36 -19.49 -7.66
CA VAL A 228 8.03 -20.93 -7.63
C VAL A 228 7.13 -21.26 -6.44
N GLU A 229 7.45 -20.75 -5.25
CA GLU A 229 6.62 -20.95 -4.06
C GLU A 229 5.21 -20.37 -4.23
N LEU A 230 5.09 -19.17 -4.82
CA LEU A 230 3.81 -18.58 -5.17
C LEU A 230 3.03 -19.48 -6.14
N ALA A 231 3.67 -19.99 -7.19
CA ALA A 231 3.02 -20.89 -8.14
C ALA A 231 2.53 -22.19 -7.46
N ASP A 232 3.31 -22.76 -6.54
CA ASP A 232 2.94 -23.95 -5.78
C ASP A 232 1.75 -23.70 -4.86
N ARG A 233 1.72 -22.59 -4.13
CA ARG A 233 0.57 -22.21 -3.29
C ARG A 233 -0.66 -21.91 -4.14
N PHE A 234 -0.48 -21.22 -5.26
CA PHE A 234 -1.54 -20.91 -6.20
C PHE A 234 -2.18 -22.18 -6.78
N ALA A 235 -1.38 -23.17 -7.15
CA ALA A 235 -1.84 -24.46 -7.68
C ALA A 235 -2.64 -25.30 -6.67
N GLN A 236 -2.52 -25.02 -5.37
CA GLN A 236 -3.32 -25.66 -4.31
C GLN A 236 -4.70 -25.04 -4.11
N THR A 237 -5.04 -23.99 -4.86
CA THR A 237 -6.32 -23.29 -4.79
C THR A 237 -7.17 -23.52 -6.04
N GLU A 238 -8.45 -23.14 -5.97
CA GLU A 238 -9.33 -23.10 -7.16
C GLU A 238 -9.14 -21.81 -7.99
N LEU A 239 -8.16 -20.95 -7.65
CA LEU A 239 -7.98 -19.65 -8.30
C LEU A 239 -7.52 -19.75 -9.75
N GLY A 240 -6.76 -20.78 -10.13
CA GLY A 240 -6.33 -20.98 -11.52
C GLY A 240 -7.51 -20.94 -12.49
N THR A 241 -8.59 -21.66 -12.17
CA THR A 241 -9.82 -21.66 -12.98
C THR A 241 -10.59 -20.33 -12.87
N ARG A 242 -10.58 -19.68 -11.71
CA ARG A 242 -11.31 -18.41 -11.48
C ARG A 242 -10.65 -17.20 -12.13
N LEU A 243 -9.33 -17.20 -12.28
CA LEU A 243 -8.56 -16.10 -12.86
C LEU A 243 -8.37 -16.23 -14.37
N ASN A 244 -8.45 -17.44 -14.92
CA ASN A 244 -8.43 -17.70 -16.37
C ASN A 244 -7.24 -17.02 -17.08
N ASP A 245 -6.05 -17.11 -16.48
CA ASP A 245 -4.80 -16.52 -16.93
C ASP A 245 -4.84 -15.00 -17.18
N LYS A 246 -5.76 -14.28 -16.51
CA LYS A 246 -5.93 -12.82 -16.68
C LYS A 246 -5.21 -11.97 -15.67
N VAL A 247 -4.69 -12.57 -14.61
CA VAL A 247 -3.93 -11.85 -13.60
C VAL A 247 -2.69 -12.64 -13.24
N LEU A 248 -1.55 -11.99 -13.34
CA LEU A 248 -0.25 -12.51 -12.95
C LEU A 248 0.33 -11.64 -11.84
N VAL A 249 1.11 -12.28 -10.97
CA VAL A 249 1.92 -11.59 -9.96
C VAL A 249 3.36 -12.04 -10.16
N HIS A 250 4.27 -11.07 -10.25
CA HIS A 250 5.69 -11.34 -10.34
C HIS A 250 6.43 -10.69 -9.18
N TYR A 251 7.42 -11.41 -8.66
CA TYR A 251 8.43 -10.80 -7.80
C TYR A 251 9.61 -10.37 -8.66
N THR A 252 9.89 -9.08 -8.64
CA THR A 252 11.04 -8.52 -9.35
C THR A 252 12.12 -8.15 -8.32
N PRO A 253 13.39 -8.46 -8.61
CA PRO A 253 14.47 -8.09 -7.71
C PRO A 253 14.61 -6.57 -7.71
N GLY A 254 14.37 -5.97 -6.56
CA GLY A 254 14.81 -4.62 -6.26
C GLY A 254 16.32 -4.59 -6.20
N LEU A 255 16.91 -3.53 -6.76
CA LEU A 255 18.35 -3.40 -6.85
C LEU A 255 18.99 -3.55 -5.45
N LYS A 256 19.58 -4.73 -5.18
CA LYS A 256 20.60 -4.93 -4.15
C LYS A 256 21.82 -4.14 -4.61
N TYR A 257 22.10 -3.04 -3.94
CA TYR A 257 23.41 -2.40 -3.99
C TYR A 257 23.97 -2.33 -2.59
#